data_AF-A0A7J4MA02-F1
#
_entry.id   AF-A0A7J4MA02-F1
#
_cell.length_a   1.000
_cell.length_b   1.000
_cell.length_c   1.000
_cell.angle_alpha   90.00
_cell.angle_beta   90.00
_cell.angle_gamma   90.00
#
_symmetry.space_group_name_H-M   'P 1'
#
loop_
_entity.id
_entity.type
_entity.pdbx_description
1 polymer ?
#
loop_
_entity_poly.entity_id
_entity_poly.type
_entity_poly.pdbx_seq_one_letter_code
_entity_poly.pdbx_strand_id
1 'polypeptide(L)'
;MSATSGWLMTAVAPWGENAEDALDQALVDLGLGDVRYVPMQGAMLPLGFQAIPPRPLPMGSLVECHVASAYAWNGSSACAGVAYAMARTPEGEPCTVVATITTATDFEETTLLLRRNLQRRLASRDLEVESFDLAVDEVTAGRDHHGVAVAALILPDSLSNLGNQRTGPVRKSMTRSAQEAIDAAQRRVDTKAPAARAMRPGSRTDFSL
;
A
#
# COMPACT_ATOMS: atom_id res chain seq x y z
N MET A 1 24.34 14.37 -2.85
CA MET A 1 23.19 13.59 -3.35
C MET A 1 22.46 13.07 -2.12
N SER A 2 21.24 13.52 -1.83
CA SER A 2 20.54 13.09 -0.62
C SER A 2 19.82 11.77 -0.89
N ALA A 3 20.33 10.67 -0.36
CA ALA A 3 19.59 9.42 -0.28
C ALA A 3 18.45 9.58 0.74
N THR A 4 17.29 8.97 0.48
CA THR A 4 16.19 8.96 1.46
C THR A 4 16.29 7.67 2.25
N SER A 5 16.60 7.77 3.53
CA SER A 5 16.63 6.61 4.41
C SER A 5 15.23 6.23 4.85
N GLY A 6 14.97 4.94 5.03
CA GLY A 6 13.78 4.46 5.70
C GLY A 6 14.03 3.22 6.53
N TRP A 7 13.08 2.89 7.39
CA TRP A 7 13.15 1.79 8.34
C TRP A 7 11.95 0.87 8.14
N LEU A 8 12.23 -0.43 8.01
CA LEU A 8 11.23 -1.47 7.87
C LEU A 8 11.06 -2.15 9.23
N MET A 9 9.92 -1.97 9.89
CA MET A 9 9.76 -2.34 11.29
C MET A 9 8.37 -2.91 11.59
N THR A 10 8.28 -3.74 12.64
CA THR A 10 7.03 -4.25 13.20
C THR A 10 7.04 -4.14 14.72
N ALA A 11 5.85 -4.11 15.31
CA ALA A 11 5.63 -4.16 16.75
C ALA A 11 4.26 -4.78 17.05
N VAL A 12 4.12 -5.39 18.22
CA VAL A 12 2.88 -6.00 18.68
C VAL A 12 2.60 -5.62 20.13
N ALA A 13 1.33 -5.41 20.45
CA ALA A 13 0.88 -5.23 21.83
C ALA A 13 -0.34 -6.15 22.07
N PRO A 14 -0.23 -7.19 22.90
CA PRO A 14 -1.31 -8.18 23.10
C PRO A 14 -2.30 -7.85 24.23
N TRP A 15 -2.03 -6.83 25.04
CA TRP A 15 -2.71 -6.58 26.33
C TRP A 15 -3.14 -5.12 26.53
N GLY A 16 -3.83 -4.52 25.57
CA GLY A 16 -4.46 -3.20 25.77
C GLY A 16 -5.79 -3.31 26.51
N GLU A 17 -6.06 -2.35 27.40
CA GLU A 17 -7.39 -2.21 28.03
C GLU A 17 -8.43 -1.81 26.97
N ASN A 18 -8.02 -0.97 26.02
CA ASN A 18 -8.77 -0.65 24.81
C ASN A 18 -7.86 -0.71 23.55
N ALA A 19 -8.44 -0.51 22.36
CA ALA A 19 -7.70 -0.56 21.10
C ALA A 19 -6.68 0.59 20.92
N GLU A 20 -6.94 1.75 21.52
CA GLU A 20 -6.04 2.91 21.47
C GLU A 20 -4.81 2.68 22.35
N ASP A 21 -4.98 2.11 23.54
CA ASP A 21 -3.87 1.76 24.44
C ASP A 21 -2.96 0.68 23.83
N ALA A 22 -3.57 -0.33 23.19
CA ALA A 22 -2.81 -1.34 22.45
C ALA A 22 -1.99 -0.70 21.32
N LEU A 23 -2.61 0.20 20.56
CA LEU A 23 -1.92 0.93 19.49
C LEU A 23 -0.78 1.79 20.04
N ASP A 24 -1.01 2.55 21.10
CA ASP A 24 0.00 3.42 21.71
C ASP A 24 1.22 2.62 22.18
N GLN A 25 0.99 1.51 22.89
CA GLN A 25 2.06 0.60 23.31
C GLN A 25 2.86 0.06 22.11
N ALA A 26 2.17 -0.37 21.04
CA ALA A 26 2.84 -0.84 19.84
C ALA A 26 3.63 0.28 19.13
N LEU A 27 3.12 1.52 19.14
CA LEU A 27 3.83 2.67 18.58
C LEU A 27 5.08 3.04 19.41
N VAL A 28 5.01 2.95 20.74
CA VAL A 28 6.17 3.11 21.62
C VAL A 28 7.25 2.09 21.27
N ASP A 29 6.88 0.81 21.16
CA ASP A 29 7.83 -0.27 20.83
C ASP A 29 8.42 -0.12 19.42
N LEU A 30 7.65 0.44 18.49
CA LEU A 30 8.09 0.76 17.13
C LEU A 30 8.99 2.00 17.05
N GLY A 31 9.15 2.75 18.14
CA GLY A 31 9.89 4.02 18.18
C GLY A 31 9.13 5.21 17.60
N LEU A 32 7.81 5.09 17.46
CA LEU A 32 6.90 6.15 16.99
C LEU A 32 6.05 6.78 18.12
N GLY A 33 6.10 6.28 19.36
CA GLY A 33 5.26 6.78 20.45
C GLY A 33 5.50 8.25 20.79
N ASP A 34 6.75 8.72 20.68
CA ASP A 34 7.11 10.10 20.97
C ASP A 34 7.00 11.06 19.77
N VAL A 35 6.56 10.57 18.60
CA VAL A 35 6.57 11.35 17.36
C VAL A 35 5.19 11.52 16.76
N ARG A 36 5.05 12.53 15.92
CA ARG A 36 3.85 12.76 15.14
C ARG A 36 4.03 12.11 13.78
N TYR A 37 3.60 10.85 13.65
CA TYR A 37 3.66 10.21 12.34
C TYR A 37 2.50 10.65 11.44
N VAL A 38 2.76 10.71 10.13
CA VAL A 38 1.79 11.05 9.09
C VAL A 38 1.60 9.80 8.22
N PRO A 39 0.42 9.16 8.24
CA PRO A 39 0.17 7.98 7.44
C PRO A 39 0.04 8.35 5.96
N MET A 40 0.92 7.80 5.12
CA MET A 40 0.93 8.09 3.70
C MET A 40 0.12 7.10 2.88
N GLN A 41 -0.67 7.68 1.98
CA GLN A 41 -1.42 6.97 0.96
C GLN A 41 -0.72 7.16 -0.38
N GLY A 42 -0.27 6.05 -0.96
CA GLY A 42 0.55 6.08 -2.16
C GLY A 42 1.45 4.86 -2.21
N ALA A 43 1.80 4.45 -3.42
CA ALA A 43 2.66 3.29 -3.60
C ALA A 43 4.10 3.68 -3.94
N MET A 44 4.39 4.92 -4.32
CA MET A 44 5.74 5.33 -4.73
C MET A 44 6.45 6.02 -3.58
N LEU A 45 7.68 5.57 -3.29
CA LEU A 45 8.57 6.22 -2.35
C LEU A 45 9.45 7.27 -3.05
N PRO A 46 10.05 8.20 -2.28
CA PRO A 46 11.05 9.13 -2.82
C PRO A 46 12.21 8.42 -3.53
N LEU A 47 12.78 9.07 -4.55
CA LEU A 47 13.90 8.50 -5.28
C LEU A 47 15.13 8.34 -4.38
N GLY A 48 15.89 7.26 -4.62
CA GLY A 48 17.06 6.92 -3.81
C GLY A 48 16.69 6.44 -2.41
N PHE A 49 15.51 5.84 -2.24
CA PHE A 49 15.12 5.16 -1.02
C PHE A 49 16.10 4.04 -0.69
N GLN A 50 16.52 3.96 0.57
CA GLN A 50 17.32 2.87 1.10
C GLN A 50 16.85 2.50 2.50
N ALA A 51 16.61 1.21 2.72
CA ALA A 51 16.34 0.67 4.04
C ALA A 51 17.65 0.63 4.86
N ILE A 52 17.64 1.23 6.04
CA ILE A 52 18.76 1.23 6.99
C ILE A 52 18.25 0.91 8.40
N PRO A 53 19.14 0.55 9.35
CA PRO A 53 18.74 0.38 10.75
C PRO A 53 18.13 1.66 11.35
N PRO A 54 17.14 1.53 12.24
CA PRO A 54 16.48 2.67 12.88
C PRO A 54 17.43 3.43 13.81
N ARG A 55 17.13 4.71 14.03
CA ARG A 55 17.79 5.57 15.01
C ARG A 55 16.76 6.28 15.88
N PRO A 56 17.11 6.73 17.10
CA PRO A 56 16.21 7.52 17.92
C PRO A 56 15.72 8.77 17.19
N LEU A 57 14.43 9.05 17.31
CA LEU A 57 13.78 10.24 16.77
C LEU A 57 13.62 11.30 17.86
N PRO A 58 13.80 12.60 17.53
CA PRO A 58 13.45 13.67 18.45
C PRO A 58 11.95 13.66 18.77
N MET A 59 11.62 13.86 20.05
CA MET A 59 10.23 13.96 20.48
C MET A 59 9.49 15.07 19.74
N GLY A 60 8.25 14.81 19.34
CA GLY A 60 7.39 15.73 18.60
C GLY A 60 7.77 15.93 17.13
N SER A 61 8.78 15.22 16.61
CA SER A 61 9.15 15.28 15.19
C SER A 61 8.02 14.79 14.29
N LEU A 62 7.94 15.35 13.08
CA LEU A 62 6.95 14.96 12.07
C LEU A 62 7.58 13.94 11.13
N VAL A 63 7.03 12.73 11.10
CA VAL A 63 7.63 11.60 10.38
C VAL A 63 6.64 11.01 9.39
N GLU A 64 7.08 10.74 8.17
CA GLU A 64 6.25 10.06 7.18
C GLU A 64 6.28 8.56 7.40
N CYS A 65 5.12 7.91 7.41
CA CYS A 65 5.03 6.46 7.60
C CYS A 65 4.02 5.83 6.65
N HIS A 66 4.37 4.70 6.05
CA HIS A 66 3.41 3.76 5.50
C HIS A 66 3.13 2.68 6.55
N VAL A 67 2.02 2.81 7.26
CA VAL A 67 1.66 1.94 8.39
C VAL A 67 0.47 1.04 8.05
N ALA A 68 0.50 -0.17 8.57
CA ALA A 68 -0.61 -1.11 8.67
C ALA A 68 -0.79 -1.50 10.14
N SER A 69 -2.01 -1.37 10.64
CA SER A 69 -2.37 -1.72 12.02
C SER A 69 -3.56 -2.69 11.98
N ALA A 70 -3.36 -3.90 12.48
CA ALA A 70 -4.37 -4.95 12.53
C ALA A 70 -4.74 -5.23 13.98
N TYR A 71 -6.03 -5.17 14.29
CA TYR A 71 -6.56 -5.29 15.65
C TYR A 71 -7.15 -6.68 15.90
N ALA A 72 -6.94 -7.17 17.12
CA ALA A 72 -7.48 -8.41 17.65
C ALA A 72 -8.20 -8.15 18.98
N TRP A 73 -9.12 -9.03 19.35
CA TRP A 73 -9.85 -8.96 20.61
C TRP A 73 -10.13 -10.36 21.17
N ASN A 74 -10.01 -10.49 22.49
CA ASN A 74 -10.49 -11.65 23.24
C ASN A 74 -9.99 -13.00 22.69
N GLY A 75 -8.67 -13.18 22.62
CA GLY A 75 -8.06 -14.42 22.13
C GLY A 75 -8.01 -14.58 20.61
N SER A 76 -8.55 -13.63 19.83
CA SER A 76 -8.39 -13.65 18.37
C SER A 76 -6.96 -13.28 17.95
N SER A 77 -6.59 -13.61 16.71
CA SER A 77 -5.34 -13.16 16.09
C SER A 77 -5.58 -12.10 15.03
N ALA A 78 -4.57 -11.27 14.81
CA ALA A 78 -4.51 -10.31 13.71
C ALA A 78 -3.08 -10.16 13.23
N CYS A 79 -2.89 -9.92 11.94
CA CYS A 79 -1.58 -9.82 11.32
C CYS A 79 -1.49 -8.55 10.46
N ALA A 80 -0.35 -7.88 10.54
CA ALA A 80 -0.05 -6.67 9.78
C ALA A 80 1.26 -6.85 9.03
N GLY A 81 1.33 -6.29 7.83
CA GLY A 81 2.51 -6.42 6.99
C GLY A 81 2.77 -5.19 6.13
N VAL A 82 4.05 -4.90 5.93
CA VAL A 82 4.56 -3.87 5.02
C VAL A 82 5.69 -4.45 4.19
N ALA A 83 5.75 -4.09 2.92
CA ALA A 83 6.81 -4.49 2.03
C ALA A 83 7.17 -3.35 1.09
N TYR A 84 8.43 -3.33 0.66
CA TYR A 84 8.89 -2.46 -0.41
C TYR A 84 9.64 -3.26 -1.48
N ALA A 85 9.64 -2.75 -2.70
CA ALA A 85 10.44 -3.26 -3.81
C ALA A 85 11.18 -2.13 -4.49
N MET A 86 12.49 -2.29 -4.66
CA MET A 86 13.29 -1.48 -5.57
C MET A 86 13.09 -2.03 -6.98
N ALA A 87 12.73 -1.16 -7.91
CA ALA A 87 12.32 -1.54 -9.24
C ALA A 87 12.77 -0.51 -10.27
N ARG A 88 12.72 -0.87 -11.54
CA ARG A 88 13.01 0.00 -12.67
C ARG A 88 11.77 0.24 -13.50
N THR A 89 11.56 1.48 -13.93
CA THR A 89 10.49 1.82 -14.87
C THR A 89 10.82 1.31 -16.27
N PRO A 90 9.84 1.18 -17.18
CA PRO A 90 10.09 0.85 -18.59
C PRO A 90 11.09 1.81 -19.26
N GLU A 91 11.14 3.06 -18.81
CA GLU A 91 12.07 4.08 -19.30
C GLU A 91 13.50 3.94 -18.73
N GLY A 92 13.73 2.95 -17.86
CA GLY A 92 15.03 2.64 -17.28
C GLY A 92 15.34 3.38 -15.98
N GLU A 93 14.39 4.08 -15.37
CA GLU A 93 14.62 4.87 -14.15
C GLU A 93 14.42 4.06 -12.87
N PRO A 94 15.28 4.20 -11.85
CA PRO A 94 15.08 3.53 -10.58
C PRO A 94 13.90 4.14 -9.83
N CYS A 95 13.05 3.30 -9.26
CA CYS A 95 11.92 3.68 -8.43
C CYS A 95 11.77 2.67 -7.27
N THR A 96 10.97 3.04 -6.27
CA THR A 96 10.68 2.12 -5.16
C THR A 96 9.21 2.14 -4.85
N VAL A 97 8.63 0.95 -4.71
CA VAL A 97 7.20 0.75 -4.50
C VAL A 97 6.94 0.14 -3.13
N VAL A 98 5.99 0.68 -2.39
CA VAL A 98 5.52 0.17 -1.10
C VAL A 98 4.13 -0.46 -1.20
N ALA A 99 3.93 -1.51 -0.39
CA ALA A 99 2.66 -2.17 -0.19
C ALA A 99 2.47 -2.45 1.30
N THR A 100 1.25 -2.25 1.78
CA THR A 100 0.82 -2.59 3.14
C THR A 100 -0.39 -3.52 3.08
N ILE A 101 -0.56 -4.36 4.09
CA ILE A 101 -1.72 -5.24 4.25
C ILE A 101 -2.02 -5.46 5.73
N THR A 102 -3.29 -5.67 6.03
CA THR A 102 -3.78 -6.18 7.32
C THR A 102 -4.71 -7.35 7.05
N THR A 103 -4.64 -8.36 7.90
CA THR A 103 -5.38 -9.62 7.77
C THR A 103 -5.74 -10.16 9.15
N ALA A 104 -6.71 -11.07 9.19
CA ALA A 104 -7.06 -11.86 10.37
C ALA A 104 -6.53 -13.30 10.26
N THR A 105 -5.55 -13.52 9.38
CA THR A 105 -4.90 -14.81 9.12
C THR A 105 -3.54 -14.85 9.80
N ASP A 106 -2.92 -16.03 9.80
CA ASP A 106 -1.59 -16.20 10.37
C ASP A 106 -0.49 -15.43 9.61
N PHE A 107 0.70 -15.40 10.21
CA PHE A 107 1.90 -14.81 9.65
C PHE A 107 2.24 -15.31 8.22
N GLU A 108 2.12 -16.62 7.96
CA GLU A 108 2.56 -17.22 6.70
C GLU A 108 1.64 -16.83 5.54
N GLU A 109 0.33 -16.97 5.73
CA GLU A 109 -0.68 -16.56 4.76
C GLU A 109 -0.59 -15.06 4.48
N THR A 110 -0.40 -14.25 5.51
CA THR A 110 -0.27 -12.79 5.38
C THR A 110 0.97 -12.41 4.59
N THR A 111 2.08 -13.11 4.81
CA THR A 111 3.32 -12.93 4.04
C THR A 111 3.11 -13.26 2.56
N LEU A 112 2.40 -14.35 2.24
CA LEU A 112 2.08 -14.72 0.86
C LEU A 112 1.17 -13.69 0.18
N LEU A 113 0.14 -13.22 0.90
CA LEU A 113 -0.78 -12.19 0.40
C LEU A 113 -0.07 -10.86 0.16
N LEU A 114 0.83 -10.45 1.06
CA LEU A 114 1.64 -9.25 0.93
C LEU A 114 2.54 -9.30 -0.31
N ARG A 115 3.25 -10.42 -0.51
CA ARG A 115 4.08 -10.64 -1.71
C ARG A 115 3.25 -10.54 -2.99
N ARG A 116 2.08 -11.18 -3.02
CA ARG A 116 1.17 -11.13 -4.17
C ARG A 116 0.63 -9.72 -4.42
N ASN A 117 0.32 -8.95 -3.37
CA ASN A 117 -0.12 -7.56 -3.48
C ASN A 117 0.99 -6.69 -4.07
N LEU A 118 2.22 -6.83 -3.57
CA LEU A 118 3.39 -6.13 -4.08
C LEU A 118 3.64 -6.45 -5.56
N GLN A 119 3.62 -7.74 -5.94
CA GLN A 119 3.75 -8.17 -7.34
C GLN A 119 2.66 -7.58 -8.24
N ARG A 120 1.39 -7.56 -7.79
CA ARG A 120 0.30 -6.93 -8.54
C ARG A 120 0.51 -5.43 -8.73
N ARG A 121 1.01 -4.74 -7.70
CA ARG A 121 1.31 -3.29 -7.79
C ARG A 121 2.42 -3.00 -8.79
N LEU A 122 3.47 -3.83 -8.81
CA LEU A 122 4.58 -3.74 -9.76
C LEU A 122 4.10 -4.05 -11.19
N ALA A 123 3.38 -5.15 -11.38
CA ALA A 123 2.84 -5.56 -12.68
C ALA A 123 1.86 -4.52 -13.27
N SER A 124 1.01 -3.88 -12.44
CA SER A 124 0.10 -2.83 -12.91
C SER A 124 0.79 -1.57 -13.47
N ARG A 125 2.10 -1.43 -13.22
CA ARG A 125 2.94 -0.29 -13.61
C ARG A 125 4.07 -0.70 -14.54
N ASP A 126 4.10 -1.96 -14.98
CA ASP A 126 5.16 -2.53 -15.83
C ASP A 126 6.58 -2.29 -15.26
N LEU A 127 6.74 -2.53 -13.96
CA LEU A 127 8.01 -2.30 -13.27
C LEU A 127 8.82 -3.59 -13.16
N GLU A 128 10.10 -3.51 -13.52
CA GLU A 128 11.05 -4.61 -13.38
C GLU A 128 11.63 -4.61 -11.96
N VAL A 129 11.54 -5.75 -11.26
CA VAL A 129 11.94 -5.84 -9.85
C VAL A 129 13.44 -6.14 -9.74
N GLU A 130 14.16 -5.34 -8.96
CA GLU A 130 15.58 -5.55 -8.68
C GLU A 130 15.77 -6.26 -7.34
N SER A 131 15.10 -5.78 -6.30
CA SER A 131 15.12 -6.35 -4.97
C SER A 131 13.85 -5.98 -4.21
N PHE A 132 13.52 -6.73 -3.16
CA PHE A 132 12.40 -6.41 -2.28
C PHE A 132 12.68 -6.92 -0.87
N ASP A 133 12.02 -6.32 0.11
CA ASP A 133 12.03 -6.78 1.49
C ASP A 133 10.64 -6.57 2.12
N LEU A 134 10.36 -7.30 3.19
CA LEU A 134 9.07 -7.29 3.87
C LEU A 134 9.23 -7.48 5.37
N ALA A 135 8.35 -6.85 6.13
CA ALA A 135 8.17 -7.10 7.55
C ALA A 135 6.69 -7.36 7.82
N VAL A 136 6.44 -8.45 8.53
CA VAL A 136 5.11 -8.95 8.88
C VAL A 136 5.18 -9.33 10.34
N ASP A 137 4.09 -9.14 11.07
CA ASP A 137 4.00 -9.59 12.46
C ASP A 137 2.56 -9.94 12.81
N GLU A 138 2.41 -10.84 13.77
CA GLU A 138 1.13 -11.37 14.22
C GLU A 138 0.97 -11.15 15.72
N VAL A 139 -0.22 -10.69 16.12
CA VAL A 139 -0.61 -10.60 17.51
C VAL A 139 -1.71 -11.62 17.79
N THR A 140 -1.65 -12.25 18.95
CA THR A 140 -2.81 -12.92 19.56
C THR A 140 -3.21 -12.11 20.80
N ALA A 141 -4.44 -11.61 20.81
CA ALA A 141 -4.93 -10.82 21.94
C ALA A 141 -5.10 -11.66 23.20
N GLY A 142 -4.82 -11.08 24.37
CA GLY A 142 -5.21 -11.68 25.65
C GLY A 142 -6.72 -11.92 25.73
N ARG A 143 -7.15 -12.84 26.61
CA ARG A 143 -8.59 -13.01 26.91
C ARG A 143 -9.13 -11.72 27.51
N ASP A 144 -10.26 -11.25 27.02
CA ASP A 144 -10.87 -9.96 27.41
C ASP A 144 -9.94 -8.74 27.27
N HIS A 145 -8.92 -8.80 26.39
CA HIS A 145 -8.02 -7.69 26.09
C HIS A 145 -7.98 -7.39 24.58
N HIS A 146 -7.58 -6.16 24.25
CA HIS A 146 -7.30 -5.74 22.89
C HIS A 146 -5.85 -6.05 22.52
N GLY A 147 -5.66 -6.62 21.33
CA GLY A 147 -4.36 -6.82 20.72
C GLY A 147 -4.20 -5.98 19.46
N VAL A 148 -2.98 -5.57 19.14
CA VAL A 148 -2.66 -4.96 17.84
C VAL A 148 -1.32 -5.48 17.32
N ALA A 149 -1.27 -5.72 16.01
CA ALA A 149 -0.05 -5.90 15.24
C ALA A 149 0.14 -4.67 14.35
N VAL A 150 1.31 -4.07 14.38
CA VAL A 150 1.66 -2.88 13.61
C VAL A 150 2.89 -3.20 12.76
N ALA A 151 2.79 -2.88 11.47
CA ALA A 151 3.89 -2.97 10.52
C ALA A 151 4.05 -1.62 9.83
N ALA A 152 5.26 -1.07 9.78
CA ALA A 152 5.50 0.25 9.21
C ALA A 152 6.78 0.34 8.39
N LEU A 153 6.69 1.11 7.31
CA LEU A 153 7.84 1.67 6.61
C LEU A 153 7.95 3.15 6.98
N ILE A 154 8.96 3.48 7.78
CA ILE A 154 9.16 4.80 8.39
C ILE A 154 10.18 5.58 7.57
N LEU A 155 9.87 6.81 7.18
CA LEU A 155 10.75 7.72 6.46
C LEU A 155 11.01 8.95 7.35
N PRO A 156 12.05 8.91 8.21
CA PRO A 156 12.30 9.91 9.26
C PRO A 156 12.59 11.32 8.72
N ASP A 157 13.26 11.38 7.57
CA ASP A 157 13.81 12.62 7.02
C ASP A 157 13.08 13.10 5.76
N SER A 158 11.94 12.49 5.42
CA SER A 158 11.28 12.81 4.15
C SER A 158 10.54 14.15 4.21
N LEU A 159 9.79 14.40 5.28
CA LEU A 159 9.01 15.63 5.46
C LEU A 159 9.88 16.84 5.78
N SER A 160 10.94 16.64 6.56
CA SER A 160 11.92 17.69 6.88
C SER A 160 12.70 18.15 5.65
N ASN A 161 12.85 17.29 4.64
CA ASN A 161 13.57 17.58 3.40
C ASN A 161 12.68 17.88 2.20
N LEU A 162 11.39 18.21 2.39
CA LEU A 162 10.41 18.37 1.28
C LEU A 162 10.91 19.27 0.13
N GLY A 163 11.69 20.32 0.43
CA GLY A 163 12.26 21.23 -0.57
C GLY A 163 13.51 20.73 -1.30
N ASN A 164 14.15 19.67 -0.80
CA ASN A 164 15.39 19.11 -1.33
C ASN A 164 15.26 17.63 -1.76
N GLN A 165 14.06 17.06 -1.63
CA GLN A 165 13.75 15.72 -2.11
C GLN A 165 13.67 15.70 -3.63
N ARG A 166 14.38 14.73 -4.22
CA ARG A 166 14.38 14.54 -5.67
C ARG A 166 13.16 13.72 -6.06
N THR A 167 12.16 14.38 -6.63
CA THR A 167 11.01 13.70 -7.25
C THR A 167 11.40 13.18 -8.63
N GLY A 168 10.81 12.05 -9.02
CA GLY A 168 11.01 11.50 -10.37
C GLY A 168 10.31 12.32 -11.44
N PRO A 169 10.67 12.13 -12.71
CA PRO A 169 10.02 12.80 -13.82
C PRO A 169 8.56 12.36 -13.97
N VAL A 170 7.79 13.23 -14.63
CA VAL A 170 6.36 12.99 -14.87
C VAL A 170 6.18 11.92 -15.96
N ARG A 171 5.53 10.80 -15.60
CA ARG A 171 5.15 9.75 -16.56
C ARG A 171 3.99 10.21 -17.45
N LYS A 172 4.31 10.67 -18.67
CA LYS A 172 3.38 11.34 -19.61
C LYS A 172 2.20 10.49 -20.12
N SER A 173 2.13 9.20 -19.80
CA SER A 173 1.11 8.26 -20.34
C SER A 173 0.11 7.74 -19.29
N MET A 174 0.35 7.95 -17.99
CA MET A 174 -0.50 7.37 -16.93
C MET A 174 -1.54 8.32 -16.36
N THR A 175 -1.39 9.62 -16.57
CA THR A 175 -2.33 10.63 -16.09
C THR A 175 -3.40 10.86 -17.16
N ARG A 176 -4.66 10.57 -16.84
CA ARG A 176 -5.79 10.90 -17.72
C ARG A 176 -6.41 12.21 -17.26
N SER A 177 -6.67 13.12 -18.20
CA SER A 177 -7.49 14.28 -17.87
C SER A 177 -8.96 13.87 -17.74
N ALA A 178 -9.73 14.63 -16.95
CA ALA A 178 -11.17 14.40 -16.81
C ALA A 178 -11.90 14.47 -18.17
N GLN A 179 -11.47 15.38 -19.05
CA GLN A 179 -12.01 15.52 -20.39
C GLN A 179 -11.71 14.29 -21.27
N GLU A 180 -10.47 13.80 -21.27
CA GLU A 180 -10.10 12.59 -22.01
C GLU A 180 -10.86 11.35 -21.52
N ALA A 181 -11.18 11.27 -20.23
CA ALA A 181 -11.97 10.19 -19.67
C ALA A 181 -13.45 10.25 -20.13
N ILE A 182 -14.02 11.46 -20.21
CA ILE A 182 -15.38 11.69 -20.74
C ILE A 182 -15.44 11.34 -22.23
N ASP A 183 -14.48 11.82 -23.02
CA ASP A 183 -14.40 11.56 -24.46
C ASP A 183 -14.18 10.07 -24.75
N ALA A 184 -13.35 9.38 -23.96
CA ALA A 184 -13.15 7.93 -24.07
C ALA A 184 -14.39 7.14 -23.65
N ALA A 185 -15.16 7.61 -22.66
CA ALA A 185 -16.43 7.00 -22.27
C ALA A 185 -17.49 7.17 -23.37
N GLN A 186 -17.58 8.35 -23.99
CA GLN A 186 -18.47 8.62 -25.12
C GLN A 186 -18.14 7.71 -26.31
N ARG A 187 -16.85 7.58 -26.68
CA ARG A 187 -16.41 6.65 -27.75
C ARG A 187 -16.73 5.18 -27.47
N ARG A 188 -16.75 4.76 -26.19
CA ARG A 188 -17.19 3.40 -25.78
C ARG A 188 -18.70 3.21 -25.89
N VAL A 189 -19.48 4.27 -25.74
CA VAL A 189 -20.95 4.24 -25.95
C VAL A 189 -21.25 4.15 -27.44
N ASP A 190 -20.49 4.87 -28.28
CA ASP A 190 -20.66 4.85 -29.74
C ASP A 190 -20.25 3.52 -30.39
N THR A 191 -19.36 2.74 -29.75
CA THR A 191 -18.89 1.43 -30.26
C THR A 191 -19.74 0.24 -29.81
N LYS A 192 -20.76 0.44 -28.97
CA LYS A 192 -21.82 -0.56 -28.81
C LYS A 192 -22.65 -0.55 -30.09
N ALA A 193 -22.39 -1.51 -30.98
CA ALA A 193 -23.21 -1.75 -32.15
C ALA A 193 -24.70 -1.71 -31.76
N PRO A 194 -25.56 -1.01 -32.53
CA PRO A 194 -26.97 -0.93 -32.21
C PRO A 194 -27.49 -2.34 -32.01
N ALA A 195 -28.09 -2.60 -30.84
CA ALA A 195 -28.62 -3.91 -30.50
C ALA A 195 -29.48 -4.40 -31.67
N ALA A 196 -29.10 -5.53 -32.26
CA ALA A 196 -29.83 -6.12 -33.37
C ALA A 196 -31.31 -6.20 -32.98
N ARG A 197 -32.18 -5.71 -33.88
CA ARG A 197 -33.62 -5.65 -33.65
C ARG A 197 -34.11 -7.05 -33.28
N ALA A 198 -34.54 -7.23 -32.03
CA ALA A 198 -34.96 -8.52 -31.52
C ALA A 198 -36.10 -9.08 -32.40
N MET A 199 -35.84 -10.17 -33.11
CA MET A 199 -36.88 -10.93 -33.80
C MET A 199 -37.84 -11.47 -32.73
N ARG A 200 -39.11 -11.10 -32.83
CA ARG A 200 -40.16 -11.70 -32.00
C ARG A 200 -40.30 -13.17 -32.40
N PRO A 201 -40.33 -14.12 -31.46
CA PRO A 201 -40.62 -15.52 -31.77
C PRO A 201 -42.02 -15.58 -32.39
N GLY A 202 -42.10 -15.89 -33.70
CA GLY A 202 -43.38 -16.08 -34.40
C GLY A 202 -43.56 -15.37 -35.74
N SER A 203 -42.61 -14.55 -36.24
CA SER A 203 -42.71 -14.02 -37.60
C SER A 203 -42.35 -15.10 -38.63
N ARG A 204 -43.37 -15.76 -39.19
CA ARG A 204 -43.24 -16.63 -40.37
C ARG A 204 -42.62 -15.84 -41.53
N THR A 205 -41.48 -16.30 -42.03
CA THR A 205 -40.97 -15.93 -43.35
C THR A 205 -41.65 -16.81 -44.38
N ASP A 206 -42.59 -16.25 -45.15
CA ASP A 206 -43.09 -16.88 -46.38
C ASP A 206 -41.94 -16.91 -47.39
N PHE A 207 -41.52 -18.12 -47.77
CA PHE A 207 -40.71 -18.35 -48.94
C PHE A 207 -41.65 -18.69 -50.10
N SER A 208 -41.86 -17.71 -50.99
CA SER A 208 -42.43 -17.95 -52.31
C SER A 208 -41.53 -17.31 -53.37
N LEU A 209 -40.86 -18.20 -54.11
CA LEU A 209 -40.11 -18.09 -55.37
C LEU A 209 -38.93 -17.11 -55.43
#